data_AF-A0A9D3Z4X0-F1
#
_entry.id   AF-A0A9D3Z4X0-F1
#
_cell.length_a   1.000
_cell.length_b   1.000
_cell.length_c   1.000
_cell.angle_alpha   90.00
_cell.angle_beta   90.00
_cell.angle_gamma   90.00
#
_symmetry.space_group_name_H-M   'P 1'
#
loop_
_entity.id
_entity.type
_entity.pdbx_description
1 polymer ?
#
loop_
_entity_poly.entity_id
_entity_poly.type
_entity_poly.pdbx_seq_one_letter_code
_entity_poly.pdbx_strand_id
1 'polypeptide(L)'
;MMKSEDLVAQLAEKETRKLRTVDTRSTVKPWFQQFTPEEMSKIQDRDPDIQIIKQAQIKGERPTAGDMARESAAARFYWTLWEQLYLEDGVLCKRCKKQNGTGQYTQIIVPV
;
A
#
# COMPACT_ATOMS: atom_id res chain seq x y z
N MET A 1 39.00 24.70 34.16
CA MET A 1 38.65 25.72 33.14
C MET A 1 39.01 25.14 31.79
N MET A 2 38.05 24.98 30.88
CA MET A 2 38.29 24.46 29.52
C MET A 2 38.89 25.58 28.64
N LYS A 3 39.88 25.24 27.80
CA LYS A 3 40.63 26.21 26.98
C LYS A 3 39.75 26.68 25.81
N SER A 4 39.92 27.94 25.39
CA SER A 4 39.12 28.59 24.34
C SER A 4 39.12 27.85 23.00
N GLU A 5 40.20 27.13 22.70
CA GLU A 5 40.36 26.33 21.48
C GLU A 5 39.39 25.13 21.43
N ASP A 6 39.08 24.52 22.57
CA ASP A 6 38.13 23.40 22.67
C ASP A 6 36.69 23.84 22.38
N LEU A 7 36.35 25.10 22.70
CA LEU A 7 35.01 25.63 22.45
C LEU A 7 34.79 25.90 20.96
N VAL A 8 35.82 26.38 20.26
CA VAL A 8 35.78 26.63 18.81
C VAL A 8 35.69 25.32 18.05
N ALA A 9 36.43 24.29 18.46
CA ALA A 9 36.36 22.95 17.87
C ALA A 9 34.97 22.32 18.06
N GLN A 10 34.38 22.43 19.26
CA GLN A 10 33.03 21.89 19.53
C GLN A 10 31.92 22.64 18.78
N LEU A 11 32.09 23.95 18.54
CA LEU A 11 31.15 24.74 17.74
C LEU A 11 31.24 24.38 16.26
N ALA A 12 32.45 24.20 15.72
CA ALA A 12 32.66 23.76 14.34
C ALA A 12 32.11 22.33 14.10
N GLU A 13 32.27 21.43 15.07
CA GLU A 13 31.70 20.07 14.99
C GLU A 13 30.17 20.06 15.11
N LYS A 14 29.59 20.93 15.96
CA LYS A 14 28.13 21.11 16.03
C LYS A 14 27.54 21.69 14.74
N GLU A 15 28.21 22.64 14.11
CA GLU A 15 27.75 23.26 12.86
C GLU A 15 27.92 22.30 11.65
N THR A 16 29.01 21.54 11.59
CA THR A 16 29.17 20.47 10.56
C THR A 16 28.18 19.32 10.75
N ARG A 17 27.78 19.02 11.99
CA ARG A 17 26.71 18.05 12.30
C ARG A 17 25.32 18.56 11.91
N LYS A 18 25.05 19.86 12.02
CA LYS A 18 23.79 20.47 11.52
C LYS A 18 23.71 20.50 9.99
N LEU A 19 24.84 20.68 9.30
CA LEU A 19 24.86 20.74 7.84
C LEU A 19 24.78 19.35 7.16
N ARG A 20 25.09 18.26 7.89
CA ARG A 20 24.98 16.88 7.37
C ARG A 20 23.57 16.29 7.35
N THR A 21 22.55 17.02 7.77
CA THR A 21 21.15 16.56 7.67
C THR A 21 20.38 17.23 6.54
N VAL A 22 21.05 17.75 5.53
CA VAL A 22 20.42 17.99 4.23
C VAL A 22 20.44 16.66 3.47
N ASP A 23 19.45 15.82 3.76
CA ASP A 23 19.19 14.60 3.02
C ASP A 23 18.76 14.99 1.60
N THR A 24 19.67 14.90 0.63
CA THR A 24 19.37 15.11 -0.80
C THR A 24 18.62 13.91 -1.42
N ARG A 25 17.93 13.09 -0.62
CA ARG A 25 16.99 12.09 -1.14
C ARG A 25 15.83 12.80 -1.82
N SER A 26 15.84 12.75 -3.14
CA SER A 26 14.70 12.94 -4.05
C SER A 26 13.36 12.98 -3.34
N THR A 27 12.78 14.17 -3.22
CA THR A 27 11.40 14.42 -2.76
C THR A 27 10.33 13.81 -3.66
N VAL A 28 10.73 13.18 -4.77
CA VAL A 28 9.84 12.39 -5.60
C VAL A 28 9.60 11.06 -4.90
N LYS A 29 8.45 10.95 -4.20
CA LYS A 29 7.92 9.63 -3.81
C LYS A 29 7.92 8.76 -5.08
N PRO A 30 8.52 7.57 -5.05
CA PRO A 30 8.44 6.65 -6.17
C PRO A 30 6.98 6.51 -6.60
N TRP A 31 6.70 6.35 -7.90
CA TRP A 31 5.32 6.26 -8.40
C TRP A 31 4.50 5.16 -7.67
N PHE A 32 5.16 4.10 -7.19
CA PHE A 32 4.56 3.03 -6.41
C PHE A 32 4.23 3.40 -4.94
N GLN A 33 4.59 4.59 -4.48
CA GLN A 33 4.24 5.18 -3.16
C GLN A 33 3.28 6.37 -3.30
N GLN A 34 2.58 6.49 -4.43
CA GLN A 34 1.66 7.61 -4.69
C GLN A 34 0.45 7.64 -3.75
N PHE A 35 0.06 6.50 -3.18
CA PHE A 35 -1.14 6.39 -2.34
C PHE A 35 -0.80 5.77 -0.99
N THR A 36 -1.33 6.37 0.06
CA THR A 36 -1.47 5.72 1.36
C THR A 36 -2.51 4.59 1.28
N PRO A 37 -2.49 3.61 2.21
CA PRO A 37 -3.54 2.58 2.27
C PRO A 37 -4.95 3.17 2.37
N GLU A 38 -5.13 4.24 3.14
CA GLU A 38 -6.43 4.93 3.26
C GLU A 38 -6.89 5.54 1.93
N GLU A 39 -5.99 6.21 1.19
CA GLU A 39 -6.30 6.76 -0.13
C GLU A 39 -6.64 5.65 -1.12
N MET A 40 -5.87 4.57 -1.16
CA MET A 40 -6.13 3.42 -2.03
C MET A 40 -7.48 2.77 -1.71
N SER A 41 -7.78 2.59 -0.42
CA SER A 41 -9.06 2.07 0.05
C SER A 41 -10.22 2.92 -0.46
N LYS A 42 -10.13 4.25 -0.39
CA LYS A 42 -11.14 5.19 -0.91
C LYS A 42 -11.26 5.15 -2.43
N ILE A 43 -10.19 4.90 -3.17
CA ILE A 43 -10.25 4.74 -4.63
C ILE A 43 -10.97 3.44 -4.97
N GLN A 44 -10.66 2.33 -4.29
CA GLN A 44 -11.37 1.07 -4.45
C GLN A 44 -12.85 1.16 -4.11
N ASP A 45 -13.23 1.98 -3.12
CA ASP A 45 -14.64 2.21 -2.78
C ASP A 45 -15.43 2.94 -3.87
N ARG A 46 -14.74 3.60 -4.81
CA ARG A 46 -15.37 4.32 -5.94
C ARG A 46 -15.43 3.48 -7.22
N ASP A 47 -14.70 2.38 -7.27
CA ASP A 47 -14.69 1.46 -8.40
C ASP A 47 -15.87 0.49 -8.28
N PRO A 48 -16.80 0.49 -9.24
CA PRO A 48 -18.02 -0.32 -9.13
C PRO A 48 -17.73 -1.83 -9.13
N ASP A 49 -16.66 -2.27 -9.79
CA ASP A 49 -16.32 -3.68 -9.91
C ASP A 49 -15.61 -4.21 -8.66
N ILE A 50 -14.79 -3.36 -8.03
CA ILE A 50 -14.06 -3.69 -6.82
C ILE A 50 -14.91 -3.50 -5.58
N GLN A 51 -15.71 -2.42 -5.49
CA GLN A 51 -16.47 -2.10 -4.27
C GLN A 51 -17.37 -3.28 -3.85
N ILE A 52 -17.99 -3.98 -4.81
CA ILE A 52 -18.93 -5.08 -4.52
C ILE A 52 -18.20 -6.23 -3.84
N ILE A 53 -17.03 -6.59 -4.36
CA ILE A 53 -16.19 -7.65 -3.80
C ILE A 53 -15.58 -7.24 -2.46
N LYS A 54 -15.17 -5.98 -2.34
CA LYS A 54 -14.64 -5.42 -1.10
C LYS A 54 -15.69 -5.42 0.01
N GLN A 55 -16.91 -4.97 -0.26
CA GLN A 55 -18.02 -4.98 0.70
C GLN A 55 -18.40 -6.41 1.11
N ALA A 56 -18.38 -7.36 0.18
CA ALA A 56 -18.58 -8.76 0.49
C ALA A 56 -17.48 -9.31 1.42
N GLN A 57 -16.20 -8.96 1.18
CA GLN A 57 -15.08 -9.33 2.05
C GLN A 57 -15.20 -8.73 3.45
N ILE A 58 -15.67 -7.48 3.56
CA ILE A 58 -15.98 -6.85 4.87
C ILE A 58 -17.05 -7.65 5.63
N LYS A 59 -18.09 -8.12 4.92
CA LYS A 59 -19.16 -8.94 5.49
C LYS A 59 -18.72 -10.38 5.78
N GLY A 60 -17.63 -10.85 5.16
CA GLY A 60 -17.22 -12.25 5.21
C GLY A 60 -18.15 -13.20 4.44
N GLU A 61 -19.00 -12.66 3.57
CA GLU A 61 -20.04 -13.42 2.86
C GLU A 61 -19.76 -13.40 1.36
N ARG A 62 -19.47 -14.57 0.79
CA ARG A 62 -19.23 -14.70 -0.65
C ARG A 62 -20.55 -14.51 -1.40
N PRO A 63 -20.63 -13.58 -2.37
CA PRO A 63 -21.82 -13.43 -3.21
C PRO A 63 -22.14 -14.73 -3.95
N THR A 64 -23.42 -14.99 -4.20
CA THR A 64 -23.84 -16.16 -4.96
C THR A 64 -23.58 -15.95 -6.46
N ALA A 65 -23.64 -17.03 -7.24
CA ALA A 65 -23.57 -16.92 -8.70
C ALA A 65 -24.72 -16.06 -9.27
N GLY A 66 -25.90 -16.08 -8.63
CA GLY A 66 -27.04 -15.27 -9.01
C GLY A 66 -26.80 -13.78 -8.79
N ASP A 67 -26.21 -13.41 -7.65
CA ASP A 67 -25.83 -12.03 -7.35
C ASP A 67 -24.83 -11.50 -8.39
N MET A 68 -23.85 -12.33 -8.78
CA MET A 68 -22.81 -11.94 -9.73
C MET A 68 -23.23 -11.99 -11.21
N ALA A 69 -24.41 -12.54 -11.53
CA ALA A 69 -24.83 -12.76 -12.92
C ALA A 69 -24.99 -11.46 -13.71
N ARG A 70 -25.39 -10.37 -13.03
CA ARG A 70 -25.64 -9.05 -13.64
C ARG A 70 -24.45 -8.09 -13.55
N GLU A 71 -23.42 -8.48 -12.79
CA GLU A 71 -22.24 -7.64 -12.59
C GLU A 71 -21.33 -7.61 -13.81
N SER A 72 -20.27 -6.80 -13.76
CA SER A 72 -19.30 -6.75 -14.85
C SER A 72 -18.47 -8.04 -14.96
N ALA A 73 -17.75 -8.18 -16.07
CA ALA A 73 -16.79 -9.26 -16.24
C ALA A 73 -15.62 -9.17 -15.24
N ALA A 74 -15.19 -7.95 -14.88
CA ALA A 74 -14.09 -7.76 -13.95
C ALA A 74 -14.50 -8.13 -12.51
N ALA A 75 -15.69 -7.70 -12.07
CA ALA A 75 -16.24 -8.09 -10.77
C ALA A 75 -16.40 -9.62 -10.67
N ARG A 76 -16.92 -10.28 -11.71
CA ARG A 76 -16.99 -11.74 -11.78
C ARG A 76 -15.61 -12.40 -11.71
N PHE A 77 -14.61 -11.84 -12.41
CA PHE A 77 -13.24 -12.36 -12.35
C PHE A 77 -12.71 -12.33 -10.92
N TYR A 78 -12.82 -11.21 -10.21
CA TYR A 78 -12.40 -11.12 -8.81
C TYR A 78 -13.20 -12.07 -7.91
N TRP A 79 -14.51 -12.24 -8.15
CA TRP A 79 -15.33 -13.21 -7.44
C TRP A 79 -14.84 -14.66 -7.62
N THR A 80 -14.30 -15.04 -8.79
CA THR A 80 -13.68 -16.37 -8.96
C THR A 80 -12.40 -16.55 -8.11
N LEU A 81 -11.74 -15.44 -7.75
CA LEU A 81 -10.53 -15.41 -6.93
C LEU A 81 -10.81 -15.32 -5.43
N TRP A 82 -12.07 -15.42 -5.00
CA TRP A 82 -12.51 -15.18 -3.61
C TRP A 82 -11.58 -15.73 -2.52
N GLU A 83 -11.19 -17.01 -2.60
CA GLU A 83 -10.34 -17.68 -1.60
C GLU A 83 -8.94 -17.08 -1.48
N GLN A 84 -8.51 -16.30 -2.47
CA GLN A 84 -7.22 -15.62 -2.49
C GLN A 84 -7.33 -14.16 -2.07
N LEU A 85 -8.54 -13.60 -1.96
CA LEU A 85 -8.78 -12.21 -1.63
C LEU A 85 -8.87 -12.01 -0.12
N TYR A 86 -8.40 -10.85 0.35
CA TYR A 86 -8.47 -10.44 1.74
C TYR A 86 -8.32 -8.91 1.87
N LEU A 87 -8.63 -8.37 3.04
CA LEU A 87 -8.45 -6.95 3.34
C LEU A 87 -7.19 -6.72 4.18
N GLU A 88 -6.41 -5.70 3.79
CA GLU A 88 -5.24 -5.22 4.51
C GLU A 88 -5.37 -3.70 4.69
N ASP A 89 -5.57 -3.23 5.93
CA ASP A 89 -5.87 -1.82 6.24
C ASP A 89 -7.02 -1.23 5.40
N GLY A 90 -8.04 -2.06 5.13
CA GLY A 90 -9.19 -1.70 4.29
C GLY A 90 -8.91 -1.71 2.78
N VAL A 91 -7.70 -2.08 2.33
CA VAL A 91 -7.38 -2.28 0.91
C VAL A 91 -7.66 -3.73 0.53
N LEU A 92 -8.41 -3.94 -0.55
CA LEU A 92 -8.63 -5.26 -1.13
C LEU A 92 -7.35 -5.73 -1.82
N CYS A 93 -6.83 -6.85 -1.34
CA CYS A 93 -5.60 -7.49 -1.77
C CYS A 93 -5.85 -8.93 -2.20
N LYS A 94 -4.94 -9.46 -3.02
CA LYS A 94 -4.87 -10.86 -3.44
C LYS A 94 -3.57 -11.48 -2.95
N ARG A 95 -3.69 -12.67 -2.37
CA ARG A 95 -2.56 -13.53 -2.05
C ARG A 95 -2.09 -14.26 -3.30
N CYS A 96 -0.86 -13.98 -3.72
CA CYS A 96 -0.24 -14.59 -4.89
C CYS A 96 0.86 -15.57 -4.48
N LYS A 97 1.03 -16.66 -5.24
CA LYS A 97 2.16 -17.57 -5.10
C LYS A 97 3.28 -17.14 -6.05
N LYS A 98 4.53 -17.22 -5.60
CA LYS A 98 5.69 -17.04 -6.48
C LYS A 98 5.79 -18.22 -7.45
N GLN A 99 6.15 -17.96 -8.71
CA GLN A 99 6.20 -18.99 -9.76
C GLN A 99 7.24 -20.09 -9.45
N ASN A 100 8.33 -19.73 -8.78
CA ASN A 100 9.39 -20.67 -8.36
C ASN A 100 9.00 -21.51 -7.13
N GLY A 101 7.77 -21.39 -6.62
CA GLY A 101 7.29 -22.14 -5.46
C GLY A 101 7.86 -21.68 -4.11
N THR A 102 8.73 -20.66 -4.07
CA THR A 102 9.48 -20.29 -2.86
C THR A 102 8.73 -19.36 -1.91
N GLY A 103 7.42 -19.19 -2.07
CA GLY A 103 6.59 -18.46 -1.12
C GLY A 103 5.42 -17.73 -1.76
N GLN A 104 4.92 -16.75 -1.01
CA GLN A 104 3.77 -15.93 -1.36
C GLN A 104 4.13 -14.44 -1.34
N TYR A 105 3.32 -13.64 -2.00
CA TYR A 105 3.38 -12.18 -1.95
C TYR A 105 1.97 -11.60 -2.07
N THR A 106 1.81 -10.36 -1.65
CA THR A 106 0.57 -9.61 -1.70
C THR A 106 0.50 -8.79 -2.97
N GLN A 107 -0.64 -8.81 -3.65
CA GLN A 107 -0.95 -7.95 -4.78
C GLN A 107 -2.17 -7.10 -4.44
N ILE A 108 -2.04 -5.77 -4.49
CA ILE A 108 -3.19 -4.86 -4.38
C ILE A 108 -4.06 -5.00 -5.63
N ILE A 109 -5.38 -5.06 -5.45
CA ILE A 109 -6.32 -4.98 -6.58
C ILE A 109 -6.45 -3.51 -6.96
N VAL A 110 -5.88 -3.12 -8.08
CA VAL A 110 -5.87 -1.71 -8.52
C VAL A 110 -7.18 -1.39 -9.24
N PRO A 111 -7.89 -0.31 -8.84
CA PRO A 111 -9.04 0.24 -9.56
C PRO A 111 -8.74 0.61 -11.02
N VAL A 112 -9.74 0.45 -11.90
CA VAL A 112 -9.62 0.74 -13.34
C VAL A 112 -10.25 2.07 -13.70
#